data_AF-A0A2N2SMC5-F1
#
_entry.id   AF-A0A2N2SMC5-F1
#
_cell.length_a   1.000
_cell.length_b   1.000
_cell.length_c   1.000
_cell.angle_alpha   90.00
_cell.angle_beta   90.00
_cell.angle_gamma   90.00
#
_symmetry.space_group_name_H-M   'P 1'
#
loop_
_entity.id
_entity.type
_entity.pdbx_description
1 polymer ?
#
loop_
_entity_poly.entity_id
_entity_poly.type
_entity_poly.pdbx_seq_one_letter_code
_entity_poly.pdbx_strand_id
1 'polypeptide(L)'
;MQLVQHTEFQTRALSAYIRQTKRDGIAFEQPRSVDTWVDEGAKMYVVLHGGSSADRIIAVYRVRNDDILKRLKRWPSAITEKYA
;
A
#
# COMPACT_ATOMS: atom_id res chain seq x y z
N MET A 1 -22.12 -2.57 1.00
CA MET A 1 -21.32 -2.88 -0.21
C MET A 1 -19.85 -2.52 0.03
N GLN A 2 -19.14 -3.27 0.90
CA GLN A 2 -17.82 -2.87 1.40
C GLN A 2 -16.66 -3.49 0.59
N LEU A 3 -16.87 -4.62 -0.12
CA LEU A 3 -15.83 -5.29 -0.89
C LEU A 3 -15.32 -4.49 -2.12
N VAL A 4 -16.20 -3.74 -2.78
CA VAL A 4 -15.87 -3.08 -4.06
C VAL A 4 -14.88 -1.92 -3.88
N GLN A 5 -15.01 -1.18 -2.78
CA GLN A 5 -14.08 -0.07 -2.49
C GLN A 5 -12.68 -0.56 -2.14
N HIS A 6 -12.58 -1.69 -1.44
CA HIS A 6 -11.29 -2.31 -1.12
C HIS A 6 -10.53 -2.64 -2.42
N THR A 7 -11.20 -3.25 -3.40
CA THR A 7 -10.58 -3.58 -4.69
C THR A 7 -10.16 -2.36 -5.52
N GLU A 8 -10.87 -1.23 -5.40
CA GLU A 8 -10.53 0.00 -6.11
C GLU A 8 -9.24 0.62 -5.56
N PHE A 9 -9.12 0.76 -4.24
CA PHE A 9 -7.92 1.32 -3.62
C PHE A 9 -6.68 0.46 -3.86
N GLN A 10 -6.84 -0.87 -3.86
CA GLN A 10 -5.76 -1.79 -4.22
C GLN A 10 -5.27 -1.57 -5.65
N THR A 11 -6.19 -1.48 -6.62
CA THR A 11 -5.88 -1.24 -8.03
C THR A 11 -5.20 0.11 -8.25
N ARG A 12 -5.68 1.16 -7.56
CA ARG A 12 -5.11 2.51 -7.61
C ARG A 12 -3.74 2.57 -6.97
N ALA A 13 -3.51 1.87 -5.86
CA ALA A 13 -2.20 1.79 -5.21
C ALA A 13 -1.17 1.10 -6.11
N LEU A 14 -1.54 -0.02 -6.74
CA LEU A 14 -0.70 -0.74 -7.70
C LEU A 14 -0.31 0.17 -8.88
N SER A 15 -1.30 0.84 -9.47
CA SER A 15 -1.10 1.79 -10.57
C SER A 15 -0.19 2.95 -10.17
N ALA A 16 -0.39 3.52 -8.98
CA ALA A 16 0.43 4.61 -8.46
C ALA A 16 1.87 4.16 -8.22
N TYR A 17 2.07 2.95 -7.70
CA TYR A 17 3.40 2.38 -7.49
C TYR A 17 4.16 2.22 -8.82
N ILE A 18 3.55 1.57 -9.82
CA ILE A 18 4.17 1.35 -11.14
C ILE A 18 4.51 2.68 -11.82
N ARG A 19 3.62 3.68 -11.76
CA ARG A 19 3.87 5.01 -12.34
C ARG A 19 5.02 5.71 -11.63
N GLN A 20 5.07 5.62 -10.32
CA GLN A 20 6.09 6.29 -9.52
C GLN A 20 7.47 5.64 -9.70
N THR A 21 7.58 4.31 -9.70
CA THR A 21 8.87 3.62 -9.91
C THR A 21 9.45 3.96 -11.28
N LYS A 22 8.61 4.00 -12.33
CA LYS A 22 9.02 4.43 -13.68
C LYS A 22 9.53 5.87 -13.70
N ARG A 23 8.84 6.79 -13.01
CA ARG A 23 9.22 8.21 -12.97
C ARG A 23 10.49 8.45 -12.17
N ASP A 24 10.61 7.81 -11.02
CA ASP A 24 11.71 8.05 -10.07
C ASP A 24 12.97 7.23 -10.44
N GLY A 25 12.93 6.39 -11.48
CA GLY A 25 14.06 5.58 -11.94
C GLY A 25 14.50 4.51 -10.94
N ILE A 26 13.64 4.17 -9.98
CA ILE A 26 13.92 3.21 -8.92
C ILE A 26 13.75 1.79 -9.47
N ALA A 27 14.61 0.86 -9.01
CA ALA A 27 14.47 -0.56 -9.30
C ALA A 27 13.03 -1.02 -9.04
N PHE A 28 12.36 -1.42 -10.12
CA PHE A 28 10.97 -1.88 -10.04
C PHE A 28 10.93 -3.25 -9.40
N GLU A 29 10.26 -3.35 -8.25
CA GLU A 29 9.99 -4.62 -7.58
C GLU A 29 8.54 -4.99 -7.83
N GLN A 30 8.29 -6.15 -8.44
CA GLN A 30 6.92 -6.56 -8.76
C GLN A 30 6.14 -6.84 -7.47
N PRO A 31 5.01 -6.14 -7.24
CA PRO A 31 4.14 -6.46 -6.12
C PRO A 31 3.55 -7.86 -6.31
N ARG A 32 3.67 -8.72 -5.29
CA ARG A 32 3.12 -10.09 -5.29
C ARG A 32 1.74 -10.16 -4.68
N SER A 33 1.49 -9.34 -3.67
CA SER A 33 0.19 -9.23 -3.02
C SER A 33 -0.09 -7.79 -2.61
N VAL A 34 -1.38 -7.50 -2.47
CA VAL A 34 -1.89 -6.23 -1.99
C VAL A 34 -2.83 -6.51 -0.83
N ASP A 35 -2.59 -5.86 0.29
CA ASP A 35 -3.42 -5.98 1.47
C ASP A 35 -4.04 -4.61 1.83
N THR A 36 -5.13 -4.64 2.59
CA THR A 36 -5.79 -3.45 3.12
C THR A 36 -5.88 -3.57 4.62
N TRP A 37 -5.30 -2.59 5.31
CA TRP A 37 -5.23 -2.57 6.77
C TRP A 37 -5.91 -1.31 7.32
N VAL A 38 -6.61 -1.45 8.44
CA VAL A 38 -7.24 -0.34 9.15
C VAL A 38 -6.61 -0.29 10.54
N ASP A 39 -6.09 0.89 10.92
CA ASP A 39 -5.56 1.12 12.26
C ASP A 39 -6.67 1.34 13.30
N GLU A 40 -6.31 1.31 14.58
CA GLU A 40 -7.25 1.55 15.70
C GLU A 40 -7.89 2.95 15.65
N GLY A 41 -7.29 3.90 14.93
CA GLY A 41 -7.82 5.25 14.70
C GLY A 41 -8.68 5.36 13.44
N ALA A 42 -9.19 4.24 12.91
CA ALA A 42 -10.02 4.14 11.70
C ALA A 42 -9.34 4.69 10.43
N LYS A 43 -8.02 4.76 10.39
CA LYS A 43 -7.28 5.13 9.18
C LYS A 43 -7.06 3.88 8.33
N MET A 44 -7.46 3.96 7.08
CA MET A 44 -7.27 2.88 6.12
C MET A 44 -5.94 3.05 5.36
N TYR A 45 -5.27 1.92 5.16
CA TYR A 45 -4.00 1.80 4.46
C TYR A 45 -4.09 0.68 3.43
N VAL A 46 -3.37 0.86 2.32
CA VAL A 46 -3.10 -0.17 1.33
C VAL A 46 -1.63 -0.50 1.39
N VAL A 47 -1.32 -1.77 1.61
CA VAL A 47 0.04 -2.28 1.75
C VAL A 47 0.37 -3.11 0.52
N LEU A 48 1.46 -2.75 -0.16
CA LEU A 48 2.01 -3.52 -1.27
C LEU A 48 3.17 -4.36 -0.75
N HIS A 49 3.08 -5.66 -0.99
CA HIS A 49 4.12 -6.62 -0.65
C HIS A 49 4.83 -7.08 -1.93
N GLY A 50 6.13 -7.28 -1.85
CA GLY A 50 6.93 -7.66 -3.02
C GLY A 50 8.22 -8.39 -2.65
N GLY A 51 8.92 -8.86 -3.68
CA GLY A 51 10.22 -9.52 -3.52
C GLY A 51 10.13 -11.02 -3.31
N SER A 52 11.19 -11.59 -2.71
CA SER A 52 11.31 -13.04 -2.53
C SER A 52 10.34 -13.58 -1.47
N SER A 53 10.04 -12.78 -0.43
CA SER A 53 9.07 -13.12 0.62
C SER A 53 7.78 -12.30 0.48
N ALA A 54 6.64 -12.94 0.73
CA ALA A 54 5.33 -12.26 0.73
C ALA A 54 5.18 -11.26 1.90
N ASP A 55 6.04 -11.33 2.91
CA ASP A 55 5.98 -10.44 4.08
C ASP A 55 6.70 -9.11 3.85
N ARG A 56 7.56 -9.04 2.82
CA ARG A 56 8.33 -7.83 2.58
C ARG A 56 7.45 -6.74 1.99
N ILE A 57 7.24 -5.68 2.78
CA ILE A 57 6.54 -4.48 2.35
C ILE A 57 7.45 -3.66 1.42
N ILE A 58 6.92 -3.28 0.26
CA ILE A 58 7.62 -2.44 -0.74
C ILE A 58 7.02 -1.03 -0.83
N ALA A 59 5.74 -0.86 -0.47
CA ALA A 59 5.11 0.44 -0.37
C ALA A 59 3.87 0.40 0.53
N VAL A 60 3.59 1.54 1.18
CA VAL A 60 2.37 1.75 1.96
C VAL A 60 1.71 3.03 1.50
N TYR A 61 0.40 2.97 1.26
CA TYR A 61 -0.45 4.10 0.93
C TYR A 61 -1.48 4.29 2.05
N ARG A 62 -1.71 5.53 2.48
CA ARG A 62 -2.84 5.87 3.32
C ARG A 62 -4.00 6.35 2.44
N VAL A 63 -5.19 5.79 2.66
CA VAL A 63 -6.44 6.33 2.13
C VAL A 63 -6.83 7.52 3.00
N ARG A 64 -7.00 8.68 2.39
CA ARG A 64 -7.50 9.89 3.04
C ARG A 64 -9.02 9.95 2.91
N ASN A 65 -9.65 10.84 3.68
CA ASN A 65 -11.10 11.02 3.71
C ASN A 65 -11.69 11.52 2.38
N ASP A 66 -10.83 12.01 1.47
CA ASP A 66 -11.15 12.44 0.10
C ASP A 66 -10.90 11.33 -0.94
N ASP A 67 -10.77 10.08 -0.49
CA ASP A 67 -10.40 8.90 -1.30
C ASP A 67 -9.06 9.05 -2.04
N ILE A 68 -8.20 9.99 -1.65
CA ILE A 68 -6.86 10.16 -2.23
C ILE A 68 -5.86 9.24 -1.53
N LEU A 69 -5.13 8.47 -2.34
CA LEU A 69 -4.01 7.66 -1.87
C LEU A 69 -2.76 8.50 -1.67
N LYS A 70 -2.26 8.57 -0.44
CA LYS A 70 -0.98 9.19 -0.12
C LYS A 70 0.07 8.12 0.19
N ARG A 71 1.12 8.03 -0.63
CA ARG A 71 2.28 7.18 -0.32
C ARG A 71 3.00 7.68 0.93
N LEU A 72 3.30 6.77 1.84
CA LEU A 72 4.04 7.07 3.06
C LEU A 72 5.53 6.83 2.86
N LYS A 73 6.35 7.81 3.27
CA LYS A 73 7.82 7.68 3.32
C LYS A 73 8.31 7.02 4.61
N ARG A 74 7.57 7.18 5.71
CA ARG A 74 7.78 6.51 7.01
C ARG A 74 6.48 5.83 7.39
N TRP A 75 6.55 4.57 7.78
CA TRP A 75 5.37 3.77 8.10
C TRP A 75 5.02 3.89 9.59
N PRO A 76 3.73 3.79 9.96
CA PRO A 76 3.33 3.64 11.35
C PRO A 76 3.98 2.39 11.95
N SER A 77 4.41 2.47 13.22
CA SER A 77 4.99 1.32 13.93
C SER A 77 4.09 0.11 13.92
N ALA A 78 2.78 0.31 14.03
CA ALA A 78 1.78 -0.76 13.97
C ALA A 78 1.79 -1.55 12.64
N ILE A 79 2.17 -0.93 11.51
CA ILE A 79 2.37 -1.67 10.26
C ILE A 79 3.63 -2.52 10.36
N THR A 80 4.72 -1.95 10.87
CA THR A 80 5.94 -2.70 11.08
C THR A 80 5.70 -3.88 12.04
N GLU A 81 4.98 -3.69 13.15
CA GLU A 81 4.69 -4.76 14.12
C GLU A 81 3.77 -5.84 13.54
N LYS A 82 2.81 -5.47 12.68
CA LYS A 82 1.88 -6.43 12.05
C LYS A 82 2.52 -7.31 10.98
N TYR A 83 3.56 -6.81 10.31
CA TYR A 83 4.20 -7.46 9.17
C TYR A 83 5.71 -7.70 9.35
N ALA A 84 6.24 -7.53 10.57
CA ALA A 84 7.59 -7.93 10.97
C ALA A 84 7.63 -9.42 11.31
#